data_AF-A0A4S4NXP3-F1
#
_entry.id   AF-A0A4S4NXP3-F1
#
_cell.length_a   1.000
_cell.length_b   1.000
_cell.length_c   1.000
_cell.angle_alpha   90.00
_cell.angle_beta   90.00
_cell.angle_gamma   90.00
#
_symmetry.space_group_name_H-M   'P 1'
#
loop_
_entity.id
_entity.type
_entity.pdbx_description
1 polymer ?
#
loop_
_entity_poly.entity_id
_entity_poly.type
_entity_poly.pdbx_seq_one_letter_code
_entity_poly.pdbx_strand_id
1 'polypeptide(L)'
;MICLFVLPGLVTCSSAAAQSLAAEDRYLRRKYEAGTISLDRYRRRAESLRDAALAVGGYPELPVDSLGRYSFTTVVAVDASAPNLWESVSQWFALTGYVAEENLQYSDPETGRRIVKLVGTFRLTDRGRQSMAYYPEGRWGAATVECVLDLAIEAGRVTAQWLRPAVGIHSKRWPMEELVPVTRFPDNRYNSWEDRLHRSKVMHEFVQGLAADMEDYLARELPKER
;
A
#
# COMPACT_ATOMS: atom_id res chain seq x y z
N MET A 1 -7.30 24.77 35.18
CA MET A 1 -8.45 24.48 34.30
C MET A 1 -7.86 24.06 32.95
N ILE A 2 -7.64 22.76 32.76
CA ILE A 2 -6.94 22.21 31.58
C ILE A 2 -8.01 21.51 30.74
N CYS A 3 -8.32 22.07 29.57
CA CYS A 3 -9.17 21.43 28.57
C CYS A 3 -8.43 20.24 27.97
N LEU A 4 -8.84 19.03 28.36
CA LEU A 4 -8.57 17.81 27.61
C LEU A 4 -9.18 17.97 26.21
N PHE A 5 -8.35 18.20 25.20
CA PHE A 5 -8.73 17.91 23.83
C PHE A 5 -8.77 16.40 23.67
N VAL A 6 -9.99 15.88 23.57
CA VAL A 6 -10.31 14.56 23.07
C VAL A 6 -9.78 14.48 21.64
N LEU A 7 -8.61 13.87 21.48
CA LEU A 7 -8.14 13.34 20.19
C LEU A 7 -9.25 12.43 19.65
N PRO A 8 -9.92 12.77 18.54
CA PRO A 8 -10.81 11.83 17.90
C PRO A 8 -9.93 10.67 17.44
N GLY A 9 -10.23 9.49 17.99
CA GLY A 9 -9.49 8.27 17.74
C GLY A 9 -9.26 8.07 16.25
N LEU A 10 -8.00 8.25 15.86
CA LEU A 10 -7.35 7.35 14.92
C LEU A 10 -7.52 5.95 15.53
N VAL A 11 -8.68 5.35 15.25
CA VAL A 11 -8.84 3.92 15.24
C VAL A 11 -7.89 3.47 14.14
N THR A 12 -6.61 3.34 14.52
CA THR A 12 -5.66 2.47 13.87
C THR A 12 -6.22 1.08 14.08
N CYS A 13 -7.26 0.75 13.29
CA CYS A 13 -7.67 -0.62 13.04
C CYS A 13 -6.37 -1.31 12.67
N SER A 14 -5.81 -2.03 13.63
CA SER A 14 -4.56 -2.73 13.44
C SER A 14 -4.79 -3.61 12.23
N SER A 15 -4.12 -3.29 11.13
CA SER A 15 -4.10 -4.05 9.87
C SER A 15 -3.55 -5.47 10.05
N ALA A 16 -3.37 -5.92 11.29
CA ALA A 16 -3.07 -7.28 11.72
C ALA A 16 -4.23 -8.26 11.50
N ALA A 17 -5.47 -7.78 11.29
CA ALA A 17 -6.61 -8.65 11.02
C ALA A 17 -6.66 -9.03 9.52
N ALA A 18 -5.89 -10.06 9.17
CA ALA A 18 -5.92 -10.89 7.95
C ALA A 18 -5.32 -10.27 6.66
N GLN A 19 -4.05 -10.64 6.45
CA GLN A 19 -3.18 -10.24 5.33
C GLN A 19 -2.89 -11.42 4.36
N SER A 20 -3.56 -12.56 4.56
CA SER A 20 -3.42 -13.75 3.73
C SER A 20 -4.70 -14.59 3.75
N LEU A 21 -4.89 -15.43 2.73
CA LEU A 21 -6.02 -16.36 2.64
C LEU A 21 -6.14 -17.24 3.90
N ALA A 22 -5.02 -17.75 4.40
CA ALA A 22 -4.98 -18.56 5.63
C ALA A 22 -5.38 -17.76 6.89
N ALA A 23 -5.02 -16.47 6.96
CA ALA A 23 -5.41 -15.62 8.07
C ALA A 23 -6.92 -15.30 8.04
N GLU A 24 -7.50 -15.07 6.85
CA GLU A 24 -8.93 -14.90 6.66
C GLU A 24 -9.72 -16.17 7.02
N ASP A 25 -9.25 -17.34 6.54
CA ASP A 25 -9.86 -18.63 6.87
C ASP A 25 -9.82 -18.91 8.38
N ARG A 26 -8.69 -18.60 9.06
CA ARG A 26 -8.59 -18.72 10.53
C ARG A 26 -9.53 -17.76 11.26
N TYR A 27 -9.76 -16.56 10.74
CA TYR A 27 -10.70 -15.60 11.32
C TYR A 27 -12.15 -16.10 11.20
N LEU A 28 -12.55 -16.59 10.02
CA LEU A 28 -13.86 -17.18 9.79
C LEU A 28 -14.09 -18.42 10.66
N ARG A 29 -13.07 -19.28 10.79
CA ARG A 29 -13.12 -20.46 11.66
C ARG A 29 -13.34 -20.10 13.13
N ARG A 30 -12.59 -19.12 13.67
CA ARG A 30 -12.78 -18.65 15.05
C ARG A 30 -14.18 -18.10 15.30
N LYS A 31 -14.77 -17.40 14.33
CA LYS A 31 -16.16 -16.93 14.43
C LYS A 31 -17.18 -18.07 14.51
N TYR A 32 -16.96 -19.12 13.71
CA TYR A 32 -17.80 -20.33 13.74
C TYR A 32 -17.66 -21.07 15.07
N GLU A 33 -16.42 -21.31 15.52
CA GLU A 33 -16.14 -21.98 16.81
C GLU A 33 -16.72 -21.20 18.00
N ALA A 34 -16.76 -19.87 17.93
CA ALA A 34 -17.39 -19.00 18.92
C ALA A 34 -18.93 -18.92 18.80
N GLY A 35 -19.56 -19.63 17.86
CA GLY A 35 -21.01 -19.62 17.63
C GLY A 35 -21.56 -18.31 17.05
N THR A 36 -20.70 -17.36 16.68
CA THR A 36 -21.11 -16.04 16.14
C THR A 36 -21.66 -16.12 14.71
N ILE A 37 -21.37 -17.22 13.99
CA ILE A 37 -21.92 -17.53 12.68
C ILE A 37 -22.30 -19.02 12.62
N SER A 38 -23.35 -19.34 11.85
CA SER A 38 -23.75 -20.74 11.60
C SER A 38 -22.76 -21.46 10.68
N LEU A 39 -22.80 -22.80 10.68
CA LEU A 39 -21.98 -23.64 9.79
C LEU A 39 -22.21 -23.31 8.31
N ASP A 40 -23.47 -23.13 7.90
CA ASP A 40 -23.80 -22.76 6.51
C ASP A 40 -23.32 -21.37 6.13
N ARG A 41 -23.28 -20.44 7.10
CA ARG A 41 -22.73 -19.11 6.88
C ARG A 41 -21.20 -19.15 6.78
N TYR A 42 -20.54 -19.98 7.58
CA TYR A 42 -19.10 -20.23 7.49
C TYR A 42 -18.73 -20.82 6.11
N ARG A 43 -19.38 -21.91 5.69
CA ARG A 43 -19.10 -22.58 4.40
C ARG A 43 -19.20 -21.63 3.22
N ARG A 44 -20.33 -20.92 3.09
CA ARG A 44 -20.55 -19.95 2.01
C ARG A 44 -19.51 -18.83 2.01
N ARG A 45 -19.09 -18.34 3.18
CA ARG A 45 -18.07 -17.27 3.27
C ARG A 45 -16.67 -17.76 2.94
N ALA A 46 -16.30 -18.97 3.36
CA ALA A 46 -15.01 -19.57 3.02
C ALA A 46 -14.91 -19.89 1.52
N GLU A 47 -15.97 -20.40 0.91
CA GLU A 47 -16.05 -20.64 -0.54
C GLU A 47 -15.94 -19.33 -1.32
N SER A 48 -16.76 -18.34 -0.97
CA SER A 48 -16.72 -17.02 -1.60
C SER A 48 -15.35 -16.33 -1.49
N LEU A 49 -14.64 -16.49 -0.37
CA LEU A 49 -13.28 -15.98 -0.18
C LEU A 49 -12.28 -16.64 -1.14
N ARG A 50 -12.37 -17.96 -1.31
CA ARG A 50 -11.49 -18.71 -2.21
C ARG A 50 -11.77 -18.37 -3.67
N ASP A 51 -13.04 -18.32 -4.06
CA ASP A 51 -13.43 -17.95 -5.42
C ASP A 51 -12.98 -16.53 -5.76
N ALA A 52 -13.19 -15.59 -4.84
CA ALA A 52 -12.74 -14.22 -5.02
C ALA A 52 -11.23 -14.14 -5.12
N ALA A 53 -10.48 -14.83 -4.26
CA ALA A 53 -9.02 -14.89 -4.34
C ALA A 53 -8.56 -15.49 -5.68
N LEU A 54 -9.17 -16.59 -6.13
CA LEU A 54 -8.85 -17.22 -7.42
C LEU A 54 -9.14 -16.29 -8.60
N ALA A 55 -10.30 -15.63 -8.62
CA ALA A 55 -10.71 -14.72 -9.69
C ALA A 55 -9.73 -13.56 -9.91
N VAL A 56 -8.98 -13.19 -8.87
CA VAL A 56 -8.02 -12.09 -8.90
C VAL A 56 -6.56 -12.59 -8.90
N GLY A 57 -6.32 -13.88 -9.15
CA GLY A 57 -4.97 -14.45 -9.22
C GLY A 57 -4.29 -14.72 -7.86
N GLY A 58 -5.05 -14.67 -6.77
CA GLY A 58 -4.62 -15.01 -5.42
C GLY A 58 -4.84 -13.89 -4.40
N TYR A 59 -4.61 -14.23 -3.13
CA TYR A 59 -4.44 -13.25 -2.06
C TYR A 59 -2.96 -12.83 -2.06
N PRO A 60 -2.61 -11.56 -2.29
CA PRO A 60 -1.20 -11.16 -2.36
C PRO A 60 -0.52 -11.49 -1.03
N GLU A 61 0.64 -12.11 -1.08
CA GLU A 61 1.48 -12.29 0.09
C GLU A 61 2.08 -10.93 0.45
N LEU A 62 1.53 -10.31 1.50
CA LEU A 62 2.05 -9.06 2.01
C LEU A 62 3.25 -9.36 2.92
N PRO A 63 4.46 -8.88 2.60
CA PRO A 63 5.62 -9.08 3.46
C PRO A 63 5.43 -8.29 4.76
N VAL A 64 5.67 -8.95 5.89
CA VAL A 64 5.53 -8.35 7.23
C VAL A 64 6.77 -8.55 8.07
N ASP A 65 7.03 -7.60 8.97
CA ASP A 65 8.06 -7.68 10.00
C ASP A 65 7.67 -8.65 11.14
N SER A 66 8.58 -8.83 12.10
CA SER A 66 8.37 -9.67 13.29
C SER A 66 7.20 -9.22 14.18
N LEU A 67 6.68 -8.00 13.96
CA LEU A 67 5.56 -7.41 14.68
C LEU A 67 4.27 -7.45 13.84
N GLY A 68 4.27 -8.11 12.68
CA GLY A 68 3.12 -8.26 11.78
C GLY A 68 2.77 -7.00 10.99
N ARG A 69 3.69 -6.04 10.90
CA ARG A 69 3.52 -4.79 10.16
C ARG A 69 4.08 -4.97 8.76
N TYR A 70 3.41 -4.43 7.75
CA TYR A 70 3.94 -4.47 6.39
C TYR A 70 5.34 -3.86 6.32
N SER A 71 6.28 -4.61 5.75
CA SER A 71 7.63 -4.19 5.47
C SER A 71 8.12 -4.92 4.21
N PHE A 72 8.34 -4.18 3.14
CA PHE A 72 8.93 -4.68 1.91
C PHE A 72 10.26 -3.97 1.69
N THR A 73 11.32 -4.71 1.34
CA THR A 73 12.64 -4.12 1.10
C THR A 73 13.07 -4.41 -0.32
N THR A 74 13.50 -3.38 -1.02
CA THR A 74 14.17 -3.50 -2.31
C THR A 74 15.57 -2.94 -2.22
N VAL A 75 16.47 -3.51 -3.02
CA VAL A 75 17.86 -3.07 -3.13
C VAL A 75 18.14 -2.86 -4.61
N VAL A 76 18.51 -1.63 -4.97
CA VAL A 76 18.93 -1.29 -6.32
C VAL A 76 20.45 -1.13 -6.29
N ALA A 77 21.16 -2.04 -6.95
CA ALA A 77 22.60 -1.94 -7.12
C ALA A 77 22.89 -1.17 -8.40
N VAL A 78 23.60 -0.05 -8.30
CA VAL A 78 23.99 0.76 -9.46
C VAL A 78 25.40 1.29 -9.27
N ASP A 79 26.21 1.19 -10.31
CA ASP A 79 27.58 1.71 -10.31
C ASP A 79 27.57 3.24 -10.38
N ALA A 80 27.49 3.88 -9.22
CA ALA A 80 27.48 5.33 -9.07
C ALA A 80 27.95 5.75 -7.68
N SER A 81 28.55 6.94 -7.60
CA SER A 81 28.92 7.57 -6.34
C SER A 81 27.69 7.93 -5.49
N ALA A 82 27.86 7.98 -4.16
CA ALA A 82 26.77 8.35 -3.25
C ALA A 82 26.15 9.73 -3.56
N PRO A 83 26.92 10.79 -3.90
CA PRO A 83 26.33 12.08 -4.30
C PRO A 83 25.47 12.00 -5.57
N ASN A 84 25.92 11.26 -6.58
CA ASN A 84 25.16 11.09 -7.83
C ASN A 84 23.85 10.32 -7.57
N LEU A 85 23.92 9.25 -6.76
CA LEU A 85 22.73 8.50 -6.36
C LEU A 85 21.75 9.36 -5.56
N TRP A 86 22.26 10.20 -4.65
CA TRP A 86 21.44 11.13 -3.87
C TRP A 86 20.69 12.12 -4.77
N GLU A 87 21.37 12.68 -5.77
CA GLU A 87 20.77 13.58 -6.74
C GLU A 87 19.72 12.87 -7.59
N SER A 88 20.03 11.70 -8.17
CA SER A 88 19.08 10.93 -8.98
C SER A 88 17.85 10.51 -8.19
N VAL A 89 18.00 10.04 -6.94
CA VAL A 89 16.85 9.72 -6.08
C VAL A 89 16.01 10.98 -5.82
N SER A 90 16.64 12.14 -5.64
CA SER A 90 15.92 13.41 -5.45
C SER A 90 15.15 13.84 -6.69
N GLN A 91 15.73 13.67 -7.88
CA GLN A 91 15.07 13.93 -9.15
C GLN A 91 13.91 12.96 -9.38
N TRP A 92 14.09 11.67 -9.08
CA TRP A 92 13.02 10.67 -9.12
C TRP A 92 11.81 11.11 -8.31
N PHE A 93 12.00 11.51 -7.05
CA PHE A 93 10.90 12.03 -6.23
C PHE A 93 10.17 13.20 -6.89
N ALA A 94 10.90 14.17 -7.44
CA ALA A 94 10.33 15.34 -8.10
C ALA A 94 9.50 14.98 -9.35
N LEU A 95 9.87 13.90 -10.05
CA LEU A 95 9.25 13.48 -11.31
C LEU A 95 8.11 12.48 -11.15
N THR A 96 8.10 11.70 -10.06
CA THR A 96 7.12 10.63 -9.87
C THR A 96 5.67 11.10 -9.69
N GLY A 97 5.46 12.38 -9.34
CA GLY A 97 4.13 12.94 -9.09
C GLY A 97 3.49 12.47 -7.77
N TYR A 98 4.21 11.73 -6.93
CA TYR A 98 3.80 11.45 -5.55
C TYR A 98 4.10 12.67 -4.68
N VAL A 99 3.11 13.05 -3.87
CA VAL A 99 3.28 14.16 -2.95
C VAL A 99 4.09 13.63 -1.76
N ALA A 100 5.33 14.08 -1.64
CA ALA A 100 6.03 14.05 -0.37
C ALA A 100 5.29 15.01 0.55
N GLU A 101 4.71 14.52 1.63
CA GLU A 101 4.07 15.40 2.60
C GLU A 101 5.20 16.24 3.24
N GLU A 102 5.31 17.52 2.87
CA GLU A 102 6.48 18.38 3.15
C GLU A 102 6.83 18.43 4.65
N ASN A 103 5.83 18.26 5.52
CA ASN A 103 5.98 18.27 6.97
C ASN A 103 6.36 16.89 7.57
N LEU A 104 6.43 15.83 6.76
CA LEU A 104 6.69 14.44 7.17
C LEU A 104 7.81 13.80 6.34
N GLN A 105 8.93 14.54 6.21
CA GLN A 105 10.16 14.04 5.61
C GLN A 105 11.37 14.32 6.50
N TYR A 106 12.35 13.42 6.43
CA TYR A 106 13.69 13.56 7.00
C TYR A 106 14.69 13.29 5.88
N SER A 107 15.74 14.10 5.78
CA SER A 107 16.79 13.94 4.77
C SER A 107 18.12 14.35 5.38
N ASP A 108 19.09 13.46 5.31
CA ASP A 108 20.45 13.65 5.79
C ASP A 108 21.43 13.15 4.70
N PRO A 109 21.92 14.06 3.85
CA PRO A 109 22.88 13.72 2.79
C PRO A 109 24.22 13.22 3.32
N GLU A 110 24.62 13.59 4.54
CA GLU A 110 25.90 13.17 5.12
C GLU A 110 25.87 11.69 5.50
N THR A 111 24.74 11.23 6.04
CA THR A 111 24.54 9.80 6.37
C THR A 111 23.91 8.99 5.23
N GLY A 112 23.53 9.65 4.14
CA GLY A 112 22.84 9.00 3.01
C GLY A 112 21.42 8.53 3.35
N ARG A 113 20.82 9.03 4.43
CA ARG A 113 19.50 8.58 4.89
C ARG A 113 18.40 9.53 4.47
N ARG A 114 17.29 8.98 3.98
CA ARG A 114 16.08 9.74 3.66
C ARG A 114 14.82 8.98 4.05
N ILE A 115 13.94 9.62 4.80
CA ILE A 115 12.64 9.05 5.18
C ILE A 115 11.57 9.99 4.66
N VAL A 116 10.62 9.47 3.90
CA VAL A 116 9.53 10.28 3.34
C VAL A 116 8.21 9.54 3.42
N LYS A 117 7.16 10.27 3.79
CA LYS A 117 5.79 9.80 3.59
C LYS A 117 5.34 10.17 2.18
N LEU A 118 5.14 9.14 1.35
CA LEU A 118 4.61 9.29 0.00
C LEU A 118 3.10 9.18 0.04
N VAL A 119 2.43 10.09 -0.65
CA VAL A 119 0.99 10.04 -0.89
C VAL A 119 0.72 10.12 -2.39
N GLY A 120 -0.01 9.14 -2.91
CA GLY A 120 -0.36 9.04 -4.32
C GLY A 120 -1.81 8.73 -4.52
N THR A 121 -2.44 9.41 -5.47
CA THR A 121 -3.75 9.03 -5.99
C THR A 121 -3.56 8.26 -7.28
N PHE A 122 -4.12 7.07 -7.39
CA PHE A 122 -4.08 6.30 -8.62
C PHE A 122 -5.41 5.61 -8.89
N ARG A 123 -5.62 5.29 -10.16
CA ARG A 123 -6.70 4.43 -10.62
C ARG A 123 -6.11 3.08 -10.98
N LEU A 124 -6.74 2.02 -10.49
CA LEU A 124 -6.50 0.69 -11.01
C LEU A 124 -7.32 0.51 -12.27
N THR A 125 -6.65 0.13 -13.35
CA THR A 125 -7.25 -0.22 -14.63
C THR A 125 -6.90 -1.66 -14.96
N ASP A 126 -7.61 -2.24 -15.91
CA ASP A 126 -7.32 -3.52 -16.56
C ASP A 126 -5.95 -3.55 -17.28
N ARG A 127 -5.32 -2.37 -17.48
CA ARG A 127 -3.94 -2.22 -17.98
C ARG A 127 -2.91 -1.97 -16.87
N GLY A 128 -3.32 -2.05 -15.61
CA GLY A 128 -2.47 -1.79 -14.44
C GLY A 128 -2.72 -0.43 -13.79
N ARG A 129 -1.74 0.06 -13.04
CA ARG A 129 -1.82 1.30 -12.27
C ARG A 129 -1.67 2.52 -13.16
N GLN A 130 -2.57 3.48 -13.03
CA GLN A 130 -2.44 4.81 -13.61
C GLN A 130 -2.35 5.86 -12.50
N SER A 131 -1.18 6.51 -12.36
CA SER A 131 -1.02 7.66 -11.47
C SER A 131 -1.95 8.80 -11.93
N MET A 132 -2.56 9.49 -10.99
CA MET A 132 -3.39 10.65 -11.22
C MET A 132 -2.77 11.86 -10.55
N ALA A 133 -2.90 13.03 -11.17
CA ALA A 133 -2.63 14.28 -10.46
C ALA A 133 -3.44 14.30 -9.17
N TYR A 134 -2.83 14.74 -8.06
CA TYR A 134 -3.48 14.80 -6.76
C TYR A 134 -4.74 15.68 -6.87
N TYR A 135 -5.92 15.08 -6.61
CA TYR A 135 -7.18 15.79 -6.56
C TYR A 135 -7.81 15.55 -5.18
N PRO A 136 -8.04 16.61 -4.38
CA PRO A 136 -8.62 16.47 -3.03
C PRO A 136 -10.08 15.99 -3.05
N GLU A 137 -10.73 15.93 -4.21
CA GLU A 137 -12.16 15.62 -4.35
C GLU A 137 -12.40 14.40 -5.26
N GLY A 138 -12.42 13.22 -4.64
CA GLY A 138 -13.36 12.12 -4.89
C GLY A 138 -13.87 11.87 -6.32
N ARG A 139 -12.99 11.78 -7.32
CA ARG A 139 -13.40 11.19 -8.60
C ARG A 139 -13.61 9.69 -8.45
N TRP A 140 -14.67 9.23 -9.09
CA TRP A 140 -15.05 7.84 -9.24
C TRP A 140 -13.86 6.96 -9.66
N GLY A 141 -13.58 5.90 -8.89
CA GLY A 141 -12.61 4.85 -9.22
C GLY A 141 -11.15 5.11 -8.80
N ALA A 142 -10.85 6.21 -8.11
CA ALA A 142 -9.50 6.48 -7.59
C ALA A 142 -9.33 6.01 -6.15
N ALA A 143 -8.13 5.50 -5.84
CA ALA A 143 -7.67 5.22 -4.48
C ALA A 143 -6.50 6.13 -4.14
N THR A 144 -6.50 6.71 -2.94
CA THR A 144 -5.30 7.34 -2.40
C THR A 144 -4.57 6.30 -1.57
N VAL A 145 -3.29 6.11 -1.84
CA VAL A 145 -2.43 5.27 -1.01
C VAL A 145 -1.32 6.11 -0.47
N GLU A 146 -1.04 5.92 0.80
CA GLU A 146 0.11 6.48 1.47
C GLU A 146 1.05 5.36 1.91
N CYS A 147 2.35 5.58 1.89
CA CYS A 147 3.34 4.70 2.51
C CYS A 147 4.52 5.51 3.04
N VAL A 148 5.27 4.94 3.97
CA VAL A 148 6.57 5.49 4.40
C VAL A 148 7.66 4.77 3.61
N LEU A 149 8.57 5.54 3.02
CA LEU A 149 9.76 5.05 2.35
C LEU A 149 10.97 5.49 3.17
N ASP A 150 11.71 4.53 3.74
CA ASP A 150 13.01 4.74 4.40
C ASP A 150 14.12 4.28 3.44
N LEU A 151 15.00 5.20 3.07
CA LEU A 151 16.07 5.02 2.11
C LEU A 151 17.42 5.11 2.82
N ALA A 152 18.29 4.15 2.50
CA ALA A 152 19.72 4.24 2.72
C ALA A 152 20.42 4.29 1.35
N ILE A 153 21.10 5.40 1.08
CA ILE A 153 21.78 5.71 -0.17
C ILE A 153 23.28 5.69 0.09
N GLU A 154 23.95 4.73 -0.51
CA GLU A 154 25.38 4.51 -0.36
C GLU A 154 26.01 4.38 -1.75
N ALA A 155 27.33 4.56 -1.85
CA ALA A 155 28.00 4.31 -3.12
C ALA A 155 27.70 2.88 -3.62
N GLY A 156 27.31 2.76 -4.89
CA GLY A 156 26.98 1.46 -5.47
C GLY A 156 25.56 0.94 -5.19
N ARG A 157 24.79 1.57 -4.29
CA ARG A 157 23.59 0.94 -3.72
C ARG A 157 22.55 1.90 -3.15
N VAL A 158 21.28 1.64 -3.47
CA VAL A 158 20.11 2.23 -2.79
C VAL A 158 19.30 1.10 -2.14
N THR A 159 19.14 1.15 -0.82
CA THR A 159 18.23 0.26 -0.08
C THR A 159 16.97 1.02 0.26
N ALA A 160 15.83 0.51 -0.17
CA ALA A 160 14.52 1.10 0.05
C ALA A 160 13.65 0.18 0.91
N GLN A 161 13.20 0.68 2.05
CA GLN A 161 12.25 0.01 2.92
C GLN A 161 10.87 0.68 2.81
N TRP A 162 9.92 -0.07 2.27
CA TRP A 162 8.54 0.34 2.07
C TRP A 162 7.71 -0.12 3.25
N LEU A 163 7.18 0.86 3.99
CA LEU A 163 6.60 0.69 5.30
C LEU A 163 5.19 1.23 5.35
N ARG A 164 4.34 0.56 6.13
CA ARG A 164 3.01 1.07 6.54
C ARG A 164 2.17 1.62 5.36
N PRO A 165 2.01 0.90 4.24
CA PRO A 165 1.06 1.30 3.22
C PRO A 165 -0.34 1.35 3.84
N ALA A 166 -1.10 2.38 3.49
CA ALA A 166 -2.49 2.55 3.87
C ALA A 166 -3.28 3.11 2.70
N VAL A 167 -4.50 2.61 2.52
CA VAL A 167 -5.41 3.06 1.47
C VAL A 167 -6.45 3.99 2.07
N GLY A 168 -6.39 5.27 1.70
CA GLY A 168 -7.45 6.25 1.90
C GLY A 168 -8.53 6.07 0.84
N ILE A 169 -9.70 5.61 1.25
CA ILE A 169 -10.88 5.49 0.37
C ILE A 169 -11.73 6.76 0.53
N HIS A 170 -11.69 7.64 -0.48
CA HIS A 170 -12.61 8.77 -0.57
C HIS A 170 -13.76 8.44 -1.54
N SER A 171 -14.84 7.80 -1.09
CA SER A 171 -16.07 7.82 -1.90
C SER A 171 -17.37 7.72 -1.09
N LYS A 172 -18.34 8.59 -1.44
CA LYS A 172 -19.75 8.47 -1.04
C LYS A 172 -20.61 7.71 -2.07
N ARG A 173 -20.04 7.24 -3.18
CA ARG A 173 -20.67 6.39 -4.22
C ARG A 173 -19.56 6.03 -5.22
N TRP A 174 -19.52 4.80 -5.73
CA TRP A 174 -18.57 4.32 -6.76
C TRP A 174 -19.34 3.75 -7.98
N PRO A 175 -18.95 3.97 -9.26
CA PRO A 175 -19.58 3.40 -10.44
C PRO A 175 -18.52 2.63 -11.26
N MET A 176 -18.10 1.48 -10.74
CA MET A 176 -18.29 0.16 -11.35
C MET A 176 -18.31 -0.05 -12.89
N GLU A 177 -17.73 0.78 -13.75
CA GLU A 177 -17.77 0.51 -15.20
C GLU A 177 -16.53 -0.23 -15.78
N GLU A 178 -15.42 -0.36 -15.05
CA GLU A 178 -14.23 -1.13 -15.52
C GLU A 178 -13.58 -2.03 -14.46
N LEU A 179 -14.26 -2.29 -13.34
CA LEU A 179 -13.88 -3.34 -12.39
C LEU A 179 -15.14 -4.14 -12.05
N VAL A 180 -15.06 -5.46 -12.21
CA VAL A 180 -16.20 -6.39 -12.08
C VAL A 180 -16.84 -6.35 -10.67
N PRO A 181 -18.17 -6.53 -10.53
CA PRO A 181 -18.90 -6.38 -9.25
C PRO A 181 -18.70 -7.54 -8.30
N VAL A 182 -18.43 -7.27 -7.02
CA VAL A 182 -18.74 -8.22 -5.94
C VAL A 182 -19.72 -7.58 -4.96
N THR A 183 -20.94 -7.54 -5.44
CA THR A 183 -22.16 -7.06 -4.82
C THR A 183 -22.44 -7.71 -3.47
N ARG A 184 -22.29 -6.95 -2.39
CA ARG A 184 -23.39 -6.44 -1.54
C ARG A 184 -22.90 -6.15 -0.11
N PHE A 185 -22.64 -4.87 0.14
CA PHE A 185 -22.80 -4.27 1.47
C PHE A 185 -24.22 -4.60 1.98
N PRO A 186 -24.41 -5.04 3.25
CA PRO A 186 -24.40 -4.09 4.36
C PRO A 186 -23.87 -4.64 5.72
N ASP A 187 -23.57 -3.68 6.60
CA ASP A 187 -23.18 -3.72 8.02
C ASP A 187 -21.67 -3.68 8.36
N ASN A 188 -21.32 -2.60 9.07
CA ASN A 188 -19.99 -2.14 9.51
C ASN A 188 -18.95 -1.90 8.39
N ARG A 189 -19.34 -0.99 7.49
CA ARG A 189 -19.08 -0.87 6.04
C ARG A 189 -17.62 -0.70 5.53
N TYR A 190 -16.58 -0.89 6.34
CA TYR A 190 -15.18 -0.65 5.92
C TYR A 190 -14.19 -1.77 6.29
N ASN A 191 -14.65 -2.95 6.70
CA ASN A 191 -13.75 -4.04 7.12
C ASN A 191 -14.29 -5.45 6.80
N SER A 192 -14.88 -5.64 5.62
CA SER A 192 -15.16 -6.98 5.10
C SER A 192 -13.87 -7.68 4.64
N TRP A 193 -13.88 -9.01 4.44
CA TRP A 193 -12.70 -9.70 3.92
C TRP A 193 -12.46 -9.32 2.45
N GLU A 194 -13.53 -9.01 1.73
CA GLU A 194 -13.54 -8.49 0.38
C GLU A 194 -12.78 -7.14 0.32
N ASP A 195 -13.11 -6.22 1.24
CA ASP A 195 -12.41 -4.93 1.36
C ASP A 195 -10.93 -5.12 1.71
N ARG A 196 -10.62 -6.09 2.59
CA ARG A 196 -9.23 -6.38 2.98
C ARG A 196 -8.41 -6.97 1.83
N LEU A 197 -8.99 -7.89 1.07
CA LEU A 197 -8.36 -8.45 -0.13
C LEU A 197 -8.08 -7.34 -1.14
N HIS A 198 -9.08 -6.49 -1.42
CA HIS A 198 -8.93 -5.38 -2.34
C HIS A 198 -7.86 -4.38 -1.88
N ARG A 199 -7.91 -3.92 -0.62
CA ARG A 199 -6.88 -3.04 -0.07
C ARG A 199 -5.49 -3.67 -0.14
N SER A 200 -5.38 -4.96 0.18
CA SER A 200 -4.10 -5.68 0.12
C SER A 200 -3.51 -5.66 -1.28
N LYS A 201 -4.33 -5.83 -2.32
CA LYS A 201 -3.91 -5.73 -3.72
C LYS A 201 -3.49 -4.33 -4.10
N VAL A 202 -4.33 -3.35 -3.81
CA VAL A 202 -4.06 -1.93 -4.07
C VAL A 202 -2.73 -1.52 -3.43
N MET A 203 -2.49 -1.90 -2.17
CA MET A 203 -1.22 -1.62 -1.47
C MET A 203 -0.04 -2.36 -2.11
N HIS A 204 -0.20 -3.64 -2.42
CA HIS A 204 0.86 -4.47 -2.99
C HIS A 204 1.29 -3.95 -4.37
N GLU A 205 0.33 -3.71 -5.27
CA GLU A 205 0.58 -3.18 -6.61
C GLU A 205 1.15 -1.75 -6.55
N PHE A 206 0.69 -0.94 -5.59
CA PHE A 206 1.27 0.39 -5.37
C PHE A 206 2.73 0.33 -4.97
N VAL A 207 3.06 -0.44 -3.94
CA VAL A 207 4.43 -0.52 -3.42
C VAL A 207 5.36 -1.18 -4.45
N GLN A 208 4.95 -2.29 -5.05
CA GLN A 208 5.76 -2.96 -6.07
C GLN A 208 5.96 -2.09 -7.32
N GLY A 209 4.91 -1.43 -7.79
CA GLY A 209 5.02 -0.53 -8.93
C GLY A 209 5.94 0.67 -8.62
N LEU A 210 5.89 1.22 -7.41
CA LEU A 210 6.81 2.29 -7.00
C LEU A 210 8.26 1.82 -6.96
N ALA A 211 8.49 0.61 -6.42
CA ALA A 211 9.82 0.03 -6.36
C ALA A 211 10.40 -0.21 -7.75
N ALA A 212 9.59 -0.75 -8.67
CA ALA A 212 9.98 -0.95 -10.06
C ALA A 212 10.24 0.38 -10.78
N ASP A 213 9.38 1.40 -10.60
CA ASP A 213 9.57 2.72 -11.21
C ASP A 213 10.90 3.37 -10.76
N MET A 214 11.27 3.22 -9.47
CA MET A 214 12.53 3.72 -8.93
C MET A 214 13.73 2.97 -9.52
N GLU A 215 13.67 1.65 -9.57
CA GLU A 215 14.71 0.82 -10.17
C GLU A 215 14.94 1.18 -11.64
N ASP A 216 13.86 1.26 -12.42
CA ASP A 216 13.88 1.66 -13.84
C ASP A 216 14.46 3.06 -14.03
N TYR A 217 14.08 4.01 -13.19
CA TYR A 217 14.58 5.37 -13.25
C TYR A 217 16.09 5.43 -12.98
N LEU A 218 16.54 4.82 -11.88
CA LEU A 218 17.96 4.80 -11.52
C LEU A 218 18.79 4.09 -12.60
N ALA A 219 18.30 3.00 -13.17
CA ALA A 219 18.98 2.29 -14.25
C ALA A 219 19.12 3.11 -15.55
N ARG A 220 18.22 4.07 -15.81
CA ARG A 220 18.21 4.89 -17.03
C ARG A 220 18.96 6.21 -16.88
N GLU A 221 18.79 6.89 -15.75
CA GLU A 221 19.25 8.27 -15.56
C GLU A 221 20.64 8.37 -14.93
N LEU A 222 21.16 7.30 -14.33
CA LEU A 222 22.53 7.32 -13.82
C LEU A 222 23.51 7.29 -14.99
N PRO A 223 24.48 8.22 -15.05
CA PRO A 223 25.48 8.23 -16.08
C PRO A 223 26.25 6.91 -16.01
N LYS A 224 26.22 6.13 -17.09
CA LYS A 224 27.09 4.96 -17.22
C LYS A 224 28.53 5.46 -17.15
N GLU A 225 29.25 5.11 -16.11
CA GLU A 225 30.69 5.33 -16.08
C GLU A 225 31.28 4.67 -17.34
N ARG A 226 31.94 5.49 -18.16
CA ARG A 226 32.59 5.06 -19.41
C ARG A 226 33.98 4.53 -19.13
#